data_AF-A0A151QM90-F1
#
_entry.id   AF-A0A151QM90-F1
#
_cell.length_a   1.000
_cell.length_b   1.000
_cell.length_c   1.000
_cell.angle_alpha   90.00
_cell.angle_beta   90.00
_cell.angle_gamma   90.00
#
_symmetry.space_group_name_H-M   'P 1'
#
loop_
_entity.id
_entity.type
_entity.pdbx_description
1 polymer ?
#
loop_
_entity_poly.entity_id
_entity_poly.type
_entity_poly.pdbx_seq_one_letter_code
_entity_poly.pdbx_strand_id
1 'polypeptide(L)'
;MPYKAVNLGNWLVVEGWMQEPSLFDGIVNKDLLDGTQVQLKSTKFNKYLASEDGGGTTVVANRDVASGWETFKLWRVSDSSFNLRVFNKQFVGLENQGSGNKIVAVSNSPSKPETFEIVRNSDDPFKVRIKASNGLFLQVQSETSVTANYVGTNWNESDPSVFRMNIVPNTTLQGEYQLTNGYGPDRAPQVMRDHWSTYITEDDFRFMSENGLNAVRIPVGWWIAKDPNPPKPFVGGSLAALDNAFIWAQNHGIHVIIDLHAAEGSQNGNDHSGTRDGYTEWGDPYIPNTVQVIDFLAERYGNRPNLGGIELLNEPRGVNLESLKKYYKQAYDAVRKHNPNAYVIMSNPLDADSKVLLSFVEGFDNVVIDVHYYNLFWSNFNNMNVQQNIDFIRNDRASDLSGVSSTKALSFVGEWTGEWSINGATKEDYQNYAKAQLDVYSRATFGWAYWAYKCKFGHWSLKWMIENGYINLIPELDPAIKAYLDVKLTPCIQKMDAMAASIERIESMLKTLLEEQQKQ
;
A
#
# COMPACT_ATOMS: atom_id res chain seq x y z
N MET A 1 23.35 -15.15 -9.63
CA MET A 1 23.64 -13.70 -9.52
C MET A 1 22.58 -13.09 -8.62
N PRO A 2 22.91 -12.09 -7.79
CA PRO A 2 21.91 -11.37 -7.01
C PRO A 2 20.84 -10.72 -7.92
N TYR A 3 19.64 -10.54 -7.37
CA TYR A 3 18.53 -9.91 -8.07
C TYR A 3 18.72 -8.40 -8.19
N LYS A 4 18.47 -7.89 -9.40
CA LYS A 4 18.23 -6.47 -9.70
C LYS A 4 16.74 -6.37 -9.98
N ALA A 5 15.99 -5.99 -8.95
CA ALA A 5 14.53 -6.04 -8.98
C ALA A 5 13.89 -4.66 -8.87
N VAL A 6 12.58 -4.63 -9.08
CA VAL A 6 11.74 -3.47 -8.86
C VAL A 6 10.41 -3.91 -8.24
N ASN A 7 9.87 -3.08 -7.36
CA ASN A 7 8.56 -3.29 -6.76
C ASN A 7 7.46 -2.85 -7.71
N LEU A 8 6.48 -3.73 -7.96
CA LEU A 8 5.26 -3.42 -8.70
C LEU A 8 4.17 -2.85 -7.76
N GLY A 9 4.56 -1.88 -6.94
CA GLY A 9 3.68 -1.18 -5.99
C GLY A 9 2.50 -0.48 -6.68
N ASN A 10 1.42 -0.25 -5.92
CA ASN A 10 0.14 0.26 -6.43
C ASN A 10 -0.47 -0.59 -7.56
N TRP A 11 -0.15 -1.89 -7.68
CA TRP A 11 -0.78 -2.78 -8.67
C TRP A 11 -1.77 -3.75 -8.03
N LEU A 12 -1.29 -4.82 -7.39
CA LEU A 12 -2.14 -5.82 -6.72
C LEU A 12 -2.46 -5.47 -5.27
N VAL A 13 -1.78 -4.46 -4.74
CA VAL A 13 -2.11 -3.75 -3.49
C VAL A 13 -2.03 -2.26 -3.80
N VAL A 14 -3.12 -1.54 -3.59
CA VAL A 14 -3.26 -0.12 -3.95
C VAL A 14 -2.62 0.80 -2.92
N GLU A 15 -1.96 1.84 -3.42
CA GLU A 15 -1.46 2.99 -2.68
C GLU A 15 -1.82 4.30 -3.40
N GLY A 16 -2.80 5.01 -2.87
CA GLY A 16 -3.49 6.11 -3.58
C GLY A 16 -2.62 7.33 -3.91
N TRP A 17 -1.44 7.43 -3.31
CA TRP A 17 -0.49 8.50 -3.59
C TRP A 17 0.29 8.31 -4.90
N MET A 18 0.35 7.08 -5.46
CA MET A 18 1.33 6.73 -6.50
C MET A 18 0.96 7.15 -7.92
N GLN A 19 -0.29 7.51 -8.23
CA GLN A 19 -0.69 7.79 -9.63
C GLN A 19 -1.56 9.04 -9.78
N GLU A 20 -1.55 9.60 -10.99
CA GLU A 20 -2.47 10.65 -11.45
C GLU A 20 -3.07 10.27 -12.81
N PRO A 21 -4.40 10.34 -12.99
CA PRO A 21 -5.39 10.65 -11.96
C PRO A 21 -5.44 9.58 -10.85
N SER A 22 -5.84 9.99 -9.64
CA SER A 22 -5.92 9.08 -8.49
C SER A 22 -7.11 8.12 -8.66
N LEU A 23 -6.94 6.85 -8.28
CA LEU A 23 -8.05 5.89 -8.23
C LEU A 23 -9.20 6.37 -7.32
N PHE A 24 -8.91 7.25 -6.36
CA PHE A 24 -9.86 7.73 -5.36
C PHE A 24 -10.69 8.93 -5.83
N ASP A 25 -10.37 9.53 -6.98
CA ASP A 25 -11.00 10.79 -7.41
C ASP A 25 -12.50 10.67 -7.69
N GLY A 26 -12.96 9.50 -8.10
CA GLY A 26 -14.37 9.22 -8.38
C GLY A 26 -15.23 8.87 -7.16
N ILE A 27 -14.68 8.86 -5.95
CA ILE A 27 -15.41 8.51 -4.72
C ILE A 27 -16.14 9.74 -4.17
N VAL A 28 -17.45 9.60 -3.91
CA VAL A 28 -18.26 10.64 -3.26
C VAL A 28 -17.79 10.81 -1.81
N ASN A 29 -17.60 12.04 -1.34
CA ASN A 29 -17.05 12.30 0.01
C ASN A 29 -15.74 11.52 0.27
N LYS A 30 -14.80 11.54 -0.69
CA LYS A 30 -13.48 10.89 -0.58
C LYS A 30 -12.60 11.41 0.56
N ASP A 31 -12.99 12.51 1.16
CA ASP A 31 -12.40 13.08 2.37
C ASP A 31 -12.93 12.44 3.66
N LEU A 32 -13.94 11.55 3.57
CA LEU A 32 -14.53 10.76 4.66
C LEU A 32 -14.44 9.26 4.35
N LEU A 33 -13.23 8.75 4.10
CA LEU A 33 -13.00 7.31 3.92
C LEU A 33 -12.81 6.63 5.28
N ASP A 34 -12.82 5.29 5.32
CA ASP A 34 -12.50 4.57 6.56
C ASP A 34 -11.14 5.00 7.11
N GLY A 35 -11.11 5.23 8.43
CA GLY A 35 -9.92 5.67 9.15
C GLY A 35 -9.73 7.18 9.22
N THR A 36 -10.40 7.96 8.35
CA THR A 36 -10.41 9.42 8.46
C THR A 36 -10.81 9.83 9.87
N GLN A 37 -10.02 10.70 10.48
CA GLN A 37 -10.30 11.24 11.80
C GLN A 37 -11.01 12.57 11.68
N VAL A 38 -12.11 12.72 12.42
CA VAL A 38 -12.90 13.95 12.47
C VAL A 38 -13.06 14.45 13.89
N GLN A 39 -13.20 15.76 14.03
CA GLN A 39 -13.52 16.45 15.28
C GLN A 39 -14.75 17.31 15.05
N LEU A 40 -15.70 17.29 15.99
CA LEU A 40 -17.00 17.95 15.84
C LEU A 40 -17.15 19.04 16.90
N LYS A 41 -17.17 20.30 16.49
CA LYS A 41 -17.35 21.46 17.38
C LYS A 41 -18.76 22.01 17.27
N SER A 42 -19.49 22.09 18.37
CA SER A 42 -20.79 22.77 18.40
C SER A 42 -20.62 24.24 18.02
N THR A 43 -21.43 24.73 17.07
CA THR A 43 -21.42 26.15 16.71
C THR A 43 -22.02 27.02 17.81
N LYS A 44 -23.06 26.53 18.49
CA LYS A 44 -23.77 27.25 19.55
C LYS A 44 -22.94 27.37 20.82
N PHE A 45 -22.35 26.26 21.29
CA PHE A 45 -21.61 26.20 22.55
C PHE A 45 -20.12 26.49 22.36
N ASN A 46 -19.62 26.44 21.13
CA ASN A 46 -18.19 26.58 20.83
C ASN A 46 -17.31 25.55 21.57
N LYS A 47 -17.84 24.35 21.81
CA LYS A 47 -17.15 23.21 22.45
C LYS A 47 -17.11 22.00 21.53
N TYR A 48 -16.04 21.22 21.61
CA TYR A 48 -15.90 19.94 20.90
C TYR A 48 -16.69 18.83 21.59
N LEU A 49 -17.28 17.95 20.78
CA LEU A 49 -17.76 16.66 21.23
C LEU A 49 -16.59 15.83 21.73
N ALA A 50 -16.77 15.14 22.85
CA ALA A 50 -15.74 14.31 23.46
C ALA A 50 -16.35 13.02 24.03
N SER A 51 -15.64 11.91 23.84
CA SER A 51 -15.88 10.70 24.61
C SER A 51 -14.95 10.73 25.82
N GLU A 52 -15.49 11.02 27.00
CA GLU A 52 -14.70 11.00 28.23
C GLU A 52 -14.05 9.63 28.45
N ASP A 53 -12.86 9.64 29.04
CA ASP A 53 -12.00 8.45 29.23
C ASP A 53 -11.64 7.72 27.93
N GLY A 54 -11.92 8.31 26.76
CA GLY A 54 -11.69 7.72 25.45
C GLY A 54 -12.73 6.67 25.02
N GLY A 55 -13.75 6.40 25.84
CA GLY A 55 -14.80 5.40 25.58
C GLY A 55 -15.39 4.82 26.87
N GLY A 56 -16.53 4.15 26.75
CA GLY A 56 -17.18 3.42 27.85
C GLY A 56 -18.22 4.25 28.61
N THR A 57 -18.47 5.46 28.15
CA THR A 57 -19.36 6.43 28.83
C THR A 57 -20.15 7.27 27.83
N THR A 58 -20.81 8.31 28.33
CA THR A 58 -21.58 9.29 27.56
C THR A 58 -20.68 10.18 26.70
N VAL A 59 -21.16 10.60 25.54
CA VAL A 59 -20.52 11.66 24.75
C VAL A 59 -21.01 13.02 25.24
N VAL A 60 -20.06 13.91 25.52
CA VAL A 60 -20.29 15.26 26.05
C VAL A 60 -19.80 16.33 25.08
N ALA A 61 -20.00 17.61 25.39
CA ALA A 61 -19.58 18.75 24.56
C ALA A 61 -18.94 19.84 25.44
N ASN A 62 -17.83 19.54 26.10
CA ASN A 62 -17.23 20.39 27.15
C ASN A 62 -15.78 20.83 26.89
N ARG A 63 -15.23 20.58 25.69
CA ARG A 63 -13.80 20.79 25.39
C ARG A 63 -13.56 22.00 24.51
N ASP A 64 -12.62 22.86 24.88
CA ASP A 64 -12.23 24.03 24.08
C ASP A 64 -11.26 23.70 22.94
N VAL A 65 -10.43 22.68 23.15
CA VAL A 65 -9.38 22.22 22.23
C VAL A 65 -9.57 20.72 22.01
N ALA A 66 -9.37 20.28 20.77
CA ALA A 66 -9.45 18.87 20.41
C ALA A 66 -8.09 18.18 20.47
N SER A 67 -8.09 16.96 21.01
CA SER A 67 -6.97 16.02 21.08
C SER A 67 -7.54 14.59 20.90
N GLY A 68 -7.08 13.59 21.65
CA GLY A 68 -7.49 12.19 21.48
C GLY A 68 -8.96 11.90 21.77
N TRP A 69 -9.54 12.49 22.83
CA TRP A 69 -10.92 12.18 23.25
C TRP A 69 -11.99 12.87 22.41
N GLU A 70 -11.62 13.95 21.74
CA GLU A 70 -12.47 14.75 20.85
C GLU A 70 -12.40 14.28 19.38
N THR A 71 -11.58 13.26 19.11
CA THR A 71 -11.31 12.76 17.78
C THR A 71 -11.99 11.42 17.56
N PHE A 72 -12.74 11.32 16.47
CA PHE A 72 -13.51 10.14 16.08
C PHE A 72 -12.98 9.59 14.76
N LYS A 73 -12.66 8.30 14.72
CA LYS A 73 -12.32 7.61 13.46
C LYS A 73 -13.61 7.19 12.76
N LEU A 74 -13.71 7.46 11.47
CA LEU A 74 -14.86 7.07 10.67
C LEU A 74 -14.73 5.64 10.18
N TRP A 75 -15.81 4.87 10.33
CA TRP A 75 -16.04 3.63 9.61
C TRP A 75 -17.18 3.88 8.62
N ARG A 76 -16.87 3.82 7.33
CA ARG A 76 -17.82 4.20 6.27
C ARG A 76 -18.79 3.05 6.01
N VAL A 77 -20.09 3.37 6.02
CA VAL A 77 -21.19 2.44 5.74
C VAL A 77 -21.77 2.71 4.35
N SER A 78 -21.88 3.99 3.97
CA SER A 78 -22.32 4.44 2.64
C SER A 78 -21.73 5.82 2.35
N ASP A 79 -22.19 6.48 1.27
CA ASP A 79 -21.74 7.83 0.91
C ASP A 79 -22.02 8.91 1.95
N SER A 80 -23.02 8.70 2.81
CA SER A 80 -23.40 9.65 3.85
C SER A 80 -23.48 9.03 5.25
N SER A 81 -23.40 7.71 5.38
CA SER A 81 -23.58 7.01 6.65
C SER A 81 -22.27 6.45 7.19
N PHE A 82 -22.04 6.65 8.48
CA PHE A 82 -20.79 6.33 9.15
C PHE A 82 -21.04 5.80 10.57
N ASN A 83 -20.14 4.95 11.05
CA ASN A 83 -19.96 4.73 12.48
C ASN A 83 -18.79 5.60 12.96
N LEU A 84 -18.90 6.13 14.18
CA LEU A 84 -17.86 6.95 14.80
C LEU A 84 -17.19 6.13 15.88
N ARG A 85 -15.92 5.80 15.69
CA ARG A 85 -15.12 5.00 16.64
C ARG A 85 -14.26 5.92 17.51
N VAL A 86 -14.31 5.72 18.82
CA VAL A 86 -13.57 6.52 19.81
C VAL A 86 -12.21 5.90 20.14
N PHE A 87 -11.40 6.60 20.93
CA PHE A 87 -10.02 6.22 21.27
C PHE A 87 -9.86 4.80 21.80
N ASN A 88 -10.75 4.36 22.71
CA ASN A 88 -10.77 3.00 23.26
C ASN A 88 -11.50 2.00 22.35
N LYS A 89 -11.56 2.27 21.04
CA LYS A 89 -12.07 1.37 19.99
C LYS A 89 -13.57 1.07 20.05
N GLN A 90 -14.33 1.70 20.96
CA GLN A 90 -15.77 1.61 21.03
C GLN A 90 -16.45 2.51 20.01
N PHE A 91 -17.74 2.28 19.77
CA PHE A 91 -18.56 3.02 18.83
C PHE A 91 -19.53 3.95 19.55
N VAL A 92 -19.64 5.17 19.04
CA VAL A 92 -20.70 6.10 19.39
C VAL A 92 -22.03 5.52 18.93
N GLY A 93 -23.08 5.65 19.74
CA GLY A 93 -24.41 5.13 19.47
C GLY A 93 -25.48 5.76 20.37
N LEU A 94 -26.73 5.41 20.10
CA LEU A 94 -27.86 5.74 20.96
C LEU A 94 -27.88 4.81 22.19
N GLU A 95 -28.11 5.38 23.36
CA GLU A 95 -28.25 4.60 24.60
C GLU A 95 -29.38 3.54 24.51
N ASN A 96 -29.30 2.54 25.39
CA ASN A 96 -30.30 1.47 25.50
C ASN A 96 -30.62 0.82 24.15
N GLN A 97 -29.59 0.60 23.32
CA GLN A 97 -29.68 -0.02 22.00
C GLN A 97 -30.67 0.69 21.06
N GLY A 98 -30.70 2.02 21.10
CA GLY A 98 -31.55 2.82 20.22
C GLY A 98 -32.95 3.15 20.77
N SER A 99 -33.30 2.67 21.97
CA SER A 99 -34.59 3.04 22.60
C SER A 99 -34.53 4.39 23.34
N GLY A 100 -33.35 4.82 23.76
CA GLY A 100 -33.13 6.15 24.32
C GLY A 100 -32.63 7.17 23.29
N ASN A 101 -32.41 8.40 23.75
CA ASN A 101 -31.94 9.50 22.90
C ASN A 101 -30.57 10.05 23.31
N LYS A 102 -30.01 9.63 24.44
CA LYS A 102 -28.66 10.04 24.85
C LYS A 102 -27.60 9.41 23.95
N ILE A 103 -26.53 10.16 23.69
CA ILE A 103 -25.38 9.66 22.93
C ILE A 103 -24.33 9.07 23.87
N VAL A 104 -23.93 7.83 23.60
CA VAL A 104 -22.96 7.06 24.39
C VAL A 104 -21.92 6.42 23.47
N ALA A 105 -20.74 6.10 24.00
CA ALA A 105 -19.65 5.44 23.28
C ALA A 105 -19.26 4.12 23.96
N VAL A 106 -20.20 3.17 24.02
CA VAL A 106 -20.07 1.95 24.84
C VAL A 106 -20.00 0.65 24.05
N SER A 107 -20.36 0.68 22.75
CA SER A 107 -20.46 -0.56 21.97
C SER A 107 -19.10 -1.00 21.42
N ASN A 108 -18.79 -2.29 21.48
CA ASN A 108 -17.57 -2.86 20.87
C ASN A 108 -17.76 -3.23 19.39
N SER A 109 -18.98 -3.13 18.87
CA SER A 109 -19.28 -3.41 17.47
C SER A 109 -20.42 -2.52 16.97
N PRO A 110 -20.35 -1.98 15.75
CA PRO A 110 -21.39 -1.12 15.25
C PRO A 110 -22.60 -1.92 14.79
N SER A 111 -23.79 -1.37 15.04
CA SER A 111 -25.04 -1.84 14.46
C SER A 111 -25.92 -0.64 14.12
N LYS A 112 -27.24 -0.82 13.97
CA LYS A 112 -28.14 0.28 13.59
C LYS A 112 -28.06 1.49 14.55
N PRO A 113 -28.06 1.33 15.90
CA PRO A 113 -27.94 2.46 16.84
C PRO A 113 -26.63 3.25 16.74
N GLU A 114 -25.56 2.63 16.23
CA GLU A 114 -24.22 3.23 16.07
C GLU A 114 -24.00 3.87 14.68
N THR A 115 -24.99 3.79 13.78
CA THR A 115 -24.89 4.35 12.43
C THR A 115 -25.53 5.73 12.36
N PHE A 116 -24.76 6.69 11.88
CA PHE A 116 -25.16 8.10 11.75
C PHE A 116 -25.00 8.58 10.31
N GLU A 117 -25.95 9.38 9.85
CA GLU A 117 -25.82 10.12 8.60
C GLU A 117 -25.13 11.47 8.88
N ILE A 118 -24.01 11.74 8.20
CA ILE A 118 -23.36 13.05 8.20
C ILE A 118 -23.96 13.87 7.05
N VAL A 119 -24.79 14.84 7.39
CA VAL A 119 -25.39 15.77 6.43
C VAL A 119 -24.53 17.03 6.37
N ARG A 120 -23.93 17.30 5.20
CA ARG A 120 -23.15 18.51 4.93
C ARG A 120 -24.05 19.64 4.44
N ASN A 121 -23.77 20.88 4.86
CA ASN A 121 -24.38 22.06 4.27
C ASN A 121 -23.84 22.25 2.82
N SER A 122 -24.71 22.70 1.91
CA SER A 122 -24.36 22.87 0.49
C SER A 122 -23.36 23.99 0.21
N ASP A 123 -23.41 25.05 1.02
CA ASP A 123 -22.60 26.26 0.85
C ASP A 123 -21.28 26.16 1.62
N ASP A 124 -21.25 25.36 2.69
CA ASP A 124 -20.09 25.12 3.53
C ASP A 124 -20.05 23.64 3.99
N PRO A 125 -19.29 22.77 3.30
CA PRO A 125 -19.29 21.33 3.58
C PRO A 125 -18.68 20.95 4.94
N PHE A 126 -17.98 21.87 5.62
CA PHE A 126 -17.47 21.68 6.98
C PHE A 126 -18.50 22.01 8.04
N LYS A 127 -19.65 22.58 7.66
CA LYS A 127 -20.80 22.77 8.54
C LYS A 127 -21.74 21.58 8.37
N VAL A 128 -21.89 20.78 9.43
CA VAL A 128 -22.58 19.49 9.37
C VAL A 128 -23.68 19.37 10.41
N ARG A 129 -24.60 18.45 10.15
CA ARG A 129 -25.57 17.90 11.10
C ARG A 129 -25.41 16.39 11.11
N ILE A 130 -25.53 15.78 12.29
CA ILE A 130 -25.39 14.34 12.46
C ILE A 130 -26.76 13.78 12.77
N LYS A 131 -27.29 12.92 11.90
CA LYS A 131 -28.60 12.29 12.08
C LYS A 131 -28.41 10.88 12.62
N ALA A 132 -29.07 10.57 13.73
CA ALA A 132 -29.03 9.23 14.31
C ALA A 132 -30.03 8.30 13.62
N SER A 133 -29.91 7.00 13.92
CA SER A 133 -30.77 5.95 13.36
C SER A 133 -32.24 6.01 13.80
N ASN A 134 -32.59 6.83 14.79
CA ASN A 134 -33.97 7.17 15.14
C ASN A 134 -34.57 8.25 14.22
N GLY A 135 -33.80 8.74 13.24
CA GLY A 135 -34.24 9.74 12.25
C GLY A 135 -34.10 11.19 12.71
N LEU A 136 -33.62 11.44 13.94
CA LEU A 136 -33.49 12.76 14.55
C LEU A 136 -32.03 13.22 14.57
N PHE A 137 -31.83 14.53 14.60
CA PHE A 137 -30.49 15.10 14.65
C PHE A 137 -29.95 15.11 16.09
N LEU A 138 -28.63 14.93 16.20
CA LEU A 138 -27.88 15.19 17.41
C LEU A 138 -27.97 16.68 17.75
N GLN A 139 -28.08 16.99 19.04
CA GLN A 139 -27.99 18.34 19.58
C GLN A 139 -27.23 18.35 20.90
N VAL A 140 -26.50 19.45 21.11
CA VAL A 140 -25.93 19.79 22.42
C VAL A 140 -27.00 20.50 23.24
N GLN A 141 -27.44 19.91 24.35
CA GLN A 141 -28.39 20.53 25.27
C GLN A 141 -27.66 21.35 26.34
N SER A 142 -26.53 20.82 26.80
CA SER A 142 -25.58 21.46 27.72
C SER A 142 -24.19 20.88 27.44
N GLU A 143 -23.15 21.44 28.06
CA GLU A 143 -21.78 20.92 27.90
C GLU A 143 -21.63 19.44 28.35
N THR A 144 -22.55 18.94 29.17
CA THR A 144 -22.55 17.55 29.68
C THR A 144 -23.66 16.68 29.08
N SER A 145 -24.46 17.19 28.15
CA SER A 145 -25.61 16.48 27.59
C SER A 145 -25.69 16.64 26.06
N VAL A 146 -25.46 15.53 25.36
CA VAL A 146 -25.65 15.39 23.91
C VAL A 146 -26.73 14.33 23.66
N THR A 147 -27.71 14.67 22.83
CA THR A 147 -28.91 13.83 22.58
C THR A 147 -29.29 13.85 21.11
N ALA A 148 -29.95 12.80 20.62
CA ALA A 148 -30.54 12.73 19.28
C ALA A 148 -32.07 12.80 19.34
N ASN A 149 -32.59 14.00 19.58
CA ASN A 149 -34.03 14.28 19.56
C ASN A 149 -34.38 15.62 18.90
N TYR A 150 -33.44 16.22 18.16
CA TYR A 150 -33.68 17.50 17.52
C TYR A 150 -34.43 17.35 16.19
N VAL A 151 -35.43 18.21 16.00
CA VAL A 151 -36.23 18.33 14.78
C VAL A 151 -36.09 19.77 14.27
N GLY A 152 -35.63 19.92 13.03
CA GLY A 152 -35.48 21.23 12.39
C GLY A 152 -34.53 21.16 11.20
N THR A 153 -34.42 22.24 10.42
CA THR A 153 -33.67 22.26 9.15
C THR A 153 -32.79 23.50 8.94
N ASN A 154 -32.75 24.45 9.89
CA ASN A 154 -32.00 25.69 9.73
C ASN A 154 -30.50 25.52 10.01
N TRP A 155 -29.62 26.33 9.42
CA TRP A 155 -28.17 26.20 9.60
C TRP A 155 -27.58 27.35 10.43
N ASN A 156 -28.35 27.96 11.33
CA ASN A 156 -27.86 29.08 12.13
C ASN A 156 -26.73 28.64 13.08
N GLU A 157 -25.74 29.50 13.31
CA GLU A 157 -24.64 29.20 14.24
C GLU A 157 -25.14 28.96 15.68
N SER A 158 -26.29 29.54 16.05
CA SER A 158 -26.93 29.34 17.36
C SER A 158 -27.82 28.10 17.45
N ASP A 159 -27.96 27.32 16.37
CA ASP A 159 -28.72 26.06 16.38
C ASP A 159 -27.91 24.97 17.12
N PRO A 160 -28.48 24.30 18.15
CA PRO A 160 -27.75 23.33 18.95
C PRO A 160 -27.40 22.02 18.20
N SER A 161 -27.98 21.81 17.00
CA SER A 161 -27.74 20.63 16.16
C SER A 161 -26.67 20.82 15.09
N VAL A 162 -26.10 22.02 14.98
CA VAL A 162 -25.11 22.36 13.96
C VAL A 162 -23.70 22.26 14.53
N PHE A 163 -22.81 21.60 13.77
CA PHE A 163 -21.42 21.38 14.12
C PHE A 163 -20.47 21.88 13.03
N ARG A 164 -19.30 22.38 13.42
CA ARG A 164 -18.13 22.50 12.56
C ARG A 164 -17.35 21.19 12.62
N MET A 165 -17.22 20.53 11.49
CA MET A 165 -16.42 19.32 11.33
C MET A 165 -15.03 19.70 10.86
N ASN A 166 -14.02 19.39 11.68
CA ASN A 166 -12.62 19.44 11.29
C ASN A 166 -12.19 18.04 10.86
N ILE A 167 -11.61 17.92 9.66
CA ILE A 167 -10.97 16.69 9.20
C ILE A 167 -9.50 16.78 9.61
N VAL A 168 -9.04 15.84 10.45
CA VAL A 168 -7.67 15.89 10.98
C VAL A 168 -6.69 15.63 9.82
N PRO A 169 -5.73 16.54 9.57
CA PRO A 169 -4.78 16.39 8.46
C PRO A 169 -3.99 15.08 8.55
N ASN A 170 -3.64 14.51 7.40
CA ASN A 170 -2.82 13.30 7.28
C ASN A 170 -3.41 12.05 7.97
N THR A 171 -4.74 11.97 8.10
CA THR A 171 -5.43 10.80 8.69
C THR A 171 -6.30 10.02 7.71
N THR A 172 -6.58 10.61 6.53
CA THR A 172 -7.31 9.91 5.47
C THR A 172 -6.40 8.89 4.82
N LEU A 173 -6.72 7.61 5.03
CA LEU A 173 -6.02 6.48 4.44
C LEU A 173 -6.44 6.30 2.98
N GLN A 174 -5.49 5.91 2.14
CA GLN A 174 -5.75 5.67 0.71
C GLN A 174 -5.19 4.31 0.26
N GLY A 175 -5.59 3.24 0.95
CA GLY A 175 -5.26 1.87 0.61
C GLY A 175 -6.42 1.15 -0.08
N GLU A 176 -6.21 -0.12 -0.44
CA GLU A 176 -7.22 -0.92 -1.13
C GLU A 176 -8.53 -1.09 -0.34
N TYR A 177 -8.47 -1.13 1.00
CA TYR A 177 -9.68 -1.16 1.83
C TYR A 177 -10.55 0.08 1.59
N GLN A 178 -9.96 1.28 1.67
CA GLN A 178 -10.69 2.53 1.49
C GLN A 178 -11.17 2.70 0.05
N LEU A 179 -10.38 2.26 -0.94
CA LEU A 179 -10.77 2.32 -2.34
C LEU A 179 -12.01 1.47 -2.61
N THR A 180 -11.95 0.20 -2.21
CA THR A 180 -13.02 -0.76 -2.50
C THR A 180 -14.28 -0.48 -1.68
N ASN A 181 -14.15 -0.07 -0.42
CA ASN A 181 -15.32 0.34 0.38
C ASN A 181 -15.90 1.68 -0.11
N GLY A 182 -15.05 2.61 -0.53
CA GLY A 182 -15.45 3.94 -1.01
C GLY A 182 -16.28 3.89 -2.30
N TYR A 183 -15.91 3.02 -3.25
CA TYR A 183 -16.73 2.78 -4.45
C TYR A 183 -17.93 1.87 -4.21
N GLY A 184 -17.90 1.06 -3.15
CA GLY A 184 -18.93 0.08 -2.83
C GLY A 184 -18.90 -1.15 -3.75
N PRO A 185 -19.72 -2.17 -3.42
CA PRO A 185 -19.63 -3.50 -4.01
C PRO A 185 -19.96 -3.55 -5.51
N ASP A 186 -20.70 -2.57 -6.03
CA ASP A 186 -21.15 -2.55 -7.43
C ASP A 186 -20.08 -1.97 -8.36
N ARG A 187 -19.36 -0.92 -7.92
CA ARG A 187 -18.37 -0.21 -8.75
C ARG A 187 -16.94 -0.67 -8.52
N ALA A 188 -16.58 -1.02 -7.28
CA ALA A 188 -15.21 -1.41 -6.93
C ALA A 188 -14.64 -2.55 -7.81
N PRO A 189 -15.40 -3.62 -8.15
CA PRO A 189 -14.85 -4.69 -8.99
C PRO A 189 -14.44 -4.22 -10.39
N GLN A 190 -15.17 -3.27 -10.98
CA GLN A 190 -14.82 -2.75 -12.30
C GLN A 190 -13.58 -1.86 -12.22
N VAL A 191 -13.52 -0.95 -11.24
CA VAL A 191 -12.36 -0.07 -11.01
C VAL A 191 -11.08 -0.88 -10.85
N MET A 192 -11.11 -1.94 -10.02
CA MET A 192 -9.94 -2.76 -9.77
C MET A 192 -9.53 -3.61 -10.98
N ARG A 193 -10.47 -4.18 -11.73
CA ARG A 193 -10.15 -4.92 -12.96
C ARG A 193 -9.51 -4.03 -14.03
N ASP A 194 -10.07 -2.83 -14.22
CA ASP A 194 -9.52 -1.87 -15.19
C ASP A 194 -8.09 -1.48 -14.78
N HIS A 195 -7.88 -1.21 -13.49
CA HIS A 195 -6.56 -0.92 -12.94
C HIS A 195 -5.57 -2.06 -13.14
N TRP A 196 -5.91 -3.30 -12.73
CA TRP A 196 -5.02 -4.44 -12.87
C TRP A 196 -4.64 -4.74 -14.33
N SER A 197 -5.56 -4.50 -15.27
CA SER A 197 -5.34 -4.77 -16.69
C SER A 197 -4.54 -3.69 -17.44
N THR A 198 -4.38 -2.50 -16.86
CA THR A 198 -3.76 -1.34 -17.55
C THR A 198 -2.55 -0.75 -16.83
N TYR A 199 -2.44 -0.91 -15.51
CA TYR A 199 -1.35 -0.30 -14.75
C TYR A 199 -0.01 -1.01 -14.98
N ILE A 200 0.02 -2.35 -14.94
CA ILE A 200 1.16 -3.18 -15.35
C ILE A 200 0.71 -4.11 -16.48
N THR A 201 1.52 -4.22 -17.51
CA THR A 201 1.28 -5.02 -18.71
C THR A 201 2.52 -5.84 -19.08
N GLU A 202 2.42 -6.73 -20.06
CA GLU A 202 3.59 -7.48 -20.57
C GLU A 202 4.68 -6.56 -21.13
N ASP A 203 4.29 -5.44 -21.76
CA ASP A 203 5.21 -4.43 -22.27
C ASP A 203 6.12 -3.84 -21.18
N ASP A 204 5.62 -3.77 -19.95
CA ASP A 204 6.41 -3.34 -18.80
C ASP A 204 7.47 -4.39 -18.42
N PHE A 205 7.15 -5.69 -18.51
CA PHE A 205 8.12 -6.77 -18.33
C PHE A 205 9.20 -6.78 -19.41
N ARG A 206 8.82 -6.52 -20.67
CA ARG A 206 9.79 -6.31 -21.75
C ARG A 206 10.73 -5.16 -21.42
N PHE A 207 10.20 -3.98 -21.05
CA PHE A 207 11.00 -2.82 -20.67
C PHE A 207 11.97 -3.14 -19.53
N MET A 208 11.49 -3.82 -18.47
CA MET A 208 12.32 -4.18 -17.32
C MET A 208 13.51 -5.06 -17.73
N SER A 209 13.25 -6.09 -18.55
CA SER A 209 14.28 -7.01 -19.04
C SER A 209 15.31 -6.30 -19.93
N GLU A 210 14.85 -5.50 -20.90
CA GLU A 210 15.70 -4.73 -21.81
C GLU A 210 16.56 -3.69 -21.08
N ASN A 211 16.13 -3.21 -19.92
CA ASN A 211 16.85 -2.25 -19.09
C ASN A 211 17.63 -2.89 -17.93
N GLY A 212 17.91 -4.20 -17.99
CA GLY A 212 18.87 -4.87 -17.10
C GLY A 212 18.32 -5.29 -15.73
N LEU A 213 17.00 -5.24 -15.52
CA LEU A 213 16.35 -5.90 -14.39
C LEU A 213 16.18 -7.39 -14.69
N ASN A 214 16.27 -8.23 -13.67
CA ASN A 214 16.15 -9.69 -13.79
C ASN A 214 15.12 -10.29 -12.82
N ALA A 215 14.43 -9.45 -12.06
CA ALA A 215 13.41 -9.85 -11.11
C ALA A 215 12.39 -8.72 -10.88
N VAL A 216 11.21 -9.07 -10.37
CA VAL A 216 10.20 -8.15 -9.85
C VAL A 216 9.78 -8.61 -8.46
N ARG A 217 9.51 -7.67 -7.56
CA ARG A 217 8.83 -7.90 -6.27
C ARG A 217 7.38 -7.47 -6.41
N ILE A 218 6.45 -8.38 -6.14
CA ILE A 218 5.02 -8.17 -6.35
C ILE A 218 4.30 -8.21 -5.01
N PRO A 219 3.96 -7.03 -4.45
CA PRO A 219 3.08 -6.91 -3.29
C PRO A 219 1.72 -7.58 -3.54
N VAL A 220 1.28 -8.45 -2.63
CA VAL A 220 -0.05 -9.05 -2.62
C VAL A 220 -0.70 -8.94 -1.25
N GLY A 221 -2.03 -8.75 -1.23
CA GLY A 221 -2.80 -8.77 0.01
C GLY A 221 -3.37 -10.14 0.32
N TRP A 222 -3.58 -10.43 1.61
CA TRP A 222 -4.12 -11.71 2.10
C TRP A 222 -5.41 -12.16 1.42
N TRP A 223 -6.22 -11.21 0.94
CA TRP A 223 -7.48 -11.48 0.24
C TRP A 223 -7.30 -12.27 -1.06
N ILE A 224 -6.10 -12.25 -1.66
CA ILE A 224 -5.78 -13.02 -2.87
C ILE A 224 -6.00 -14.53 -2.69
N ALA A 225 -5.81 -15.06 -1.48
CA ALA A 225 -6.03 -16.48 -1.16
C ALA A 225 -7.52 -16.86 -1.06
N LYS A 226 -8.42 -15.89 -1.19
CA LYS A 226 -9.87 -16.07 -1.16
C LYS A 226 -10.52 -15.79 -2.51
N ASP A 227 -9.73 -15.61 -3.57
CA ASP A 227 -10.25 -15.45 -4.92
C ASP A 227 -11.09 -16.65 -5.39
N PRO A 228 -12.14 -16.42 -6.21
CA PRO A 228 -12.58 -15.13 -6.75
C PRO A 228 -13.53 -14.34 -5.82
N ASN A 229 -13.75 -14.79 -4.58
CA ASN A 229 -14.75 -14.24 -3.67
C ASN A 229 -14.13 -13.83 -2.32
N PRO A 230 -13.22 -12.85 -2.28
CA PRO A 230 -12.65 -12.38 -1.04
C PRO A 230 -13.71 -11.74 -0.12
N PRO A 231 -13.46 -11.69 1.20
CA PRO A 231 -14.32 -10.97 2.13
C PRO A 231 -14.42 -9.48 1.76
N LYS A 232 -15.62 -8.93 1.90
CA LYS A 232 -15.86 -7.49 1.65
C LYS A 232 -15.05 -6.61 2.62
N PRO A 233 -14.56 -5.44 2.19
CA PRO A 233 -14.84 -4.78 0.91
C PRO A 233 -13.95 -5.22 -0.25
N PHE A 234 -12.93 -6.05 0.00
CA PHE A 234 -12.00 -6.52 -1.05
C PHE A 234 -12.74 -7.18 -2.21
N VAL A 235 -12.14 -7.10 -3.39
CA VAL A 235 -12.72 -7.59 -4.65
C VAL A 235 -11.80 -8.62 -5.28
N GLY A 236 -12.40 -9.60 -5.97
CA GLY A 236 -11.63 -10.70 -6.55
C GLY A 236 -11.09 -10.42 -7.94
N GLY A 237 -9.99 -11.08 -8.29
CA GLY A 237 -9.36 -11.04 -9.62
C GLY A 237 -7.85 -10.79 -9.62
N SER A 238 -7.27 -10.39 -8.50
CA SER A 238 -5.82 -10.15 -8.38
C SER A 238 -5.00 -11.43 -8.54
N LEU A 239 -5.55 -12.61 -8.23
CA LEU A 239 -4.88 -13.89 -8.45
C LEU A 239 -4.62 -14.15 -9.94
N ALA A 240 -5.59 -13.84 -10.80
CA ALA A 240 -5.43 -14.00 -12.24
C ALA A 240 -4.39 -13.02 -12.81
N ALA A 241 -4.31 -11.81 -12.24
CA ALA A 241 -3.27 -10.84 -12.60
C ALA A 241 -1.87 -11.33 -12.19
N LEU A 242 -1.72 -11.92 -10.99
CA LEU A 242 -0.47 -12.54 -10.56
C LEU A 242 -0.09 -13.74 -11.45
N ASP A 243 -1.05 -14.57 -11.85
CA ASP A 243 -0.78 -15.66 -12.80
C ASP A 243 -0.22 -15.15 -14.14
N ASN A 244 -0.79 -14.05 -14.66
CA ASN A 244 -0.29 -13.41 -15.87
C ASN A 244 1.12 -12.83 -15.68
N ALA A 245 1.42 -12.23 -14.52
CA ALA A 245 2.77 -11.76 -14.22
C ALA A 245 3.80 -12.89 -14.28
N PHE A 246 3.49 -14.10 -13.79
CA PHE A 246 4.40 -15.24 -13.91
C PHE A 246 4.65 -15.64 -15.36
N ILE A 247 3.64 -15.53 -16.25
CA ILE A 247 3.78 -15.80 -17.68
C ILE A 247 4.65 -14.74 -18.36
N TRP A 248 4.36 -13.46 -18.15
CA TRP A 248 5.14 -12.35 -18.70
C TRP A 248 6.59 -12.38 -18.21
N ALA A 249 6.79 -12.65 -16.93
CA ALA A 249 8.11 -12.80 -16.33
C ALA A 249 8.89 -13.95 -16.99
N GLN A 250 8.24 -15.09 -17.23
CA GLN A 250 8.87 -16.22 -17.93
C GLN A 250 9.26 -15.85 -19.37
N ASN A 251 8.40 -15.16 -20.11
CA ASN A 251 8.67 -14.72 -21.48
C ASN A 251 9.88 -13.77 -21.58
N HIS A 252 10.13 -12.99 -20.53
CA HIS A 252 11.17 -11.97 -20.49
C HIS A 252 12.38 -12.31 -19.60
N GLY A 253 12.48 -13.56 -19.11
CA GLY A 253 13.61 -14.01 -18.30
C GLY A 253 13.70 -13.33 -16.91
N ILE A 254 12.56 -12.87 -16.40
CA ILE A 254 12.42 -12.19 -15.11
C ILE A 254 11.95 -13.20 -14.05
N HIS A 255 12.52 -13.11 -12.84
CA HIS A 255 12.03 -13.84 -11.68
C HIS A 255 10.95 -13.07 -10.93
N VAL A 256 10.04 -13.77 -10.27
CA VAL A 256 8.98 -13.16 -9.44
C VAL A 256 9.24 -13.45 -7.97
N ILE A 257 9.43 -12.39 -7.19
CA ILE A 257 9.38 -12.42 -5.72
C ILE A 257 7.95 -12.08 -5.33
N ILE A 258 7.24 -13.02 -4.71
CA ILE A 258 5.89 -12.77 -4.17
C ILE A 258 6.06 -12.20 -2.76
N ASP A 259 5.44 -11.06 -2.48
CA ASP A 259 5.50 -10.42 -1.17
C ASP A 259 4.12 -10.33 -0.54
N LEU A 260 3.92 -10.99 0.61
CA LEU A 260 2.71 -10.80 1.41
C LEU A 260 2.75 -9.42 2.08
N HIS A 261 2.28 -8.43 1.33
CA HIS A 261 2.38 -7.01 1.67
C HIS A 261 1.34 -6.55 2.69
N ALA A 262 0.18 -7.22 2.73
CA ALA A 262 -0.91 -6.91 3.64
C ALA A 262 -1.45 -8.18 4.31
N ALA A 263 -1.31 -8.26 5.64
CA ALA A 263 -1.90 -9.33 6.44
C ALA A 263 -3.26 -8.95 7.02
N GLU A 264 -4.12 -9.94 7.26
CA GLU A 264 -5.41 -9.73 7.93
C GLU A 264 -5.18 -9.11 9.33
N GLY A 265 -5.91 -8.05 9.65
CA GLY A 265 -5.71 -7.28 10.88
C GLY A 265 -4.63 -6.20 10.80
N SER A 266 -3.90 -6.09 9.68
CA SER A 266 -2.80 -5.14 9.45
C SER A 266 -1.62 -5.29 10.43
N GLN A 267 -0.43 -5.46 9.86
CA GLN A 267 0.82 -5.64 10.60
C GLN A 267 1.55 -4.32 10.95
N ASN A 268 1.07 -3.17 10.47
CA ASN A 268 1.73 -1.87 10.70
C ASN A 268 0.81 -0.65 10.78
N GLY A 269 -0.50 -0.79 10.51
CA GLY A 269 -1.47 0.30 10.57
C GLY A 269 -1.38 1.32 9.43
N ASN A 270 -0.59 1.07 8.39
CA ASN A 270 -0.50 1.93 7.22
C ASN A 270 -1.47 1.47 6.12
N ASP A 271 -1.80 2.36 5.19
CA ASP A 271 -2.73 2.11 4.09
C ASP A 271 -2.31 0.94 3.18
N HIS A 272 -1.02 0.81 2.86
CA HIS A 272 -0.46 -0.30 2.08
C HIS A 272 -0.61 -1.69 2.75
N SER A 273 -0.94 -1.76 4.04
CA SER A 273 -1.22 -3.03 4.74
C SER A 273 -2.70 -3.43 4.71
N GLY A 274 -3.53 -2.68 3.97
CA GLY A 274 -4.98 -2.94 3.88
C GLY A 274 -5.74 -2.68 5.18
N THR A 275 -5.18 -1.88 6.10
CA THR A 275 -5.86 -1.50 7.35
C THR A 275 -7.16 -0.75 7.07
N ARG A 276 -8.17 -0.99 7.92
CA ARG A 276 -9.45 -0.26 7.84
C ARG A 276 -9.31 1.16 8.38
N ASP A 277 -8.70 1.32 9.55
CA ASP A 277 -8.72 2.58 10.29
C ASP A 277 -7.39 2.94 10.96
N GLY A 278 -6.30 2.30 10.53
CA GLY A 278 -4.94 2.61 10.93
C GLY A 278 -4.51 1.96 12.24
N TYR A 279 -5.30 1.02 12.77
CA TYR A 279 -4.84 0.17 13.88
C TYR A 279 -4.08 -1.05 13.35
N THR A 280 -3.03 -1.40 14.09
CA THR A 280 -2.35 -2.69 14.01
C THR A 280 -3.06 -3.67 14.91
N GLU A 281 -3.70 -4.68 14.34
CA GLU A 281 -4.39 -5.75 15.08
C GLU A 281 -3.79 -7.14 14.80
N TRP A 282 -2.94 -7.26 13.78
CA TRP A 282 -2.25 -8.51 13.48
C TRP A 282 -1.41 -9.00 14.68
N GLY A 283 -1.44 -10.31 14.90
CA GLY A 283 -0.78 -10.98 16.01
C GLY A 283 -1.22 -12.44 16.13
N ASP A 284 -1.01 -13.03 17.30
CA ASP A 284 -1.29 -14.46 17.57
C ASP A 284 -2.64 -15.00 17.03
N PRO A 285 -3.78 -14.29 17.18
CA PRO A 285 -5.06 -14.75 16.63
C PRO A 285 -5.11 -14.83 15.10
N TYR A 286 -4.32 -14.00 14.40
CA TYR A 286 -4.30 -13.93 12.94
C TYR A 286 -3.23 -14.82 12.30
N ILE A 287 -2.24 -15.29 13.07
CA ILE A 287 -1.15 -16.17 12.58
C ILE A 287 -1.67 -17.36 11.76
N PRO A 288 -2.67 -18.15 12.19
CA PRO A 288 -3.13 -19.29 11.41
C PRO A 288 -3.68 -18.91 10.04
N ASN A 289 -4.37 -17.77 9.94
CA ASN A 289 -4.90 -17.26 8.67
C ASN A 289 -3.76 -16.76 7.78
N THR A 290 -2.79 -16.05 8.34
CA THR A 290 -1.61 -15.57 7.59
C THR A 290 -0.78 -16.74 7.05
N VAL A 291 -0.57 -17.80 7.84
CA VAL A 291 0.12 -19.01 7.39
C VAL A 291 -0.64 -19.72 6.26
N GLN A 292 -1.97 -19.75 6.29
CA GLN A 292 -2.77 -20.32 5.20
C GLN A 292 -2.60 -19.55 3.88
N VAL A 293 -2.43 -18.23 3.94
CA VAL A 293 -2.13 -17.43 2.73
C VAL A 293 -0.77 -17.84 2.15
N ILE A 294 0.25 -18.02 2.99
CA ILE A 294 1.57 -18.47 2.55
C ILE A 294 1.53 -19.90 2.01
N ASP A 295 0.82 -20.83 2.65
CA ASP A 295 0.62 -22.21 2.15
C ASP A 295 -0.02 -22.20 0.76
N PHE A 296 -1.05 -21.37 0.56
CA PHE A 296 -1.71 -21.20 -0.73
C PHE A 296 -0.77 -20.66 -1.82
N LEU A 297 -0.02 -19.60 -1.53
CA LEU A 297 0.93 -19.00 -2.48
C LEU A 297 2.06 -19.99 -2.83
N ALA A 298 2.57 -20.70 -1.83
CA ALA A 298 3.61 -21.71 -2.01
C ALA A 298 3.12 -22.94 -2.79
N GLU A 299 1.88 -23.41 -2.55
CA GLU A 299 1.28 -24.51 -3.32
C GLU A 299 1.17 -24.14 -4.80
N ARG A 300 0.69 -22.93 -5.08
CA ARG A 300 0.41 -22.48 -6.44
C ARG A 300 1.67 -22.13 -7.24
N TYR A 301 2.60 -21.41 -6.64
CA TYR A 301 3.75 -20.84 -7.33
C TYR A 301 5.09 -21.48 -6.97
N GLY A 302 5.15 -22.27 -5.89
CA GLY A 302 6.36 -22.89 -5.37
C GLY A 302 7.17 -23.64 -6.42
N ASN A 303 6.51 -24.30 -7.36
CA ASN A 303 7.16 -25.09 -8.42
C ASN A 303 7.33 -24.34 -9.76
N ARG A 304 7.04 -23.03 -9.81
CA ARG A 304 7.28 -22.22 -11.01
C ARG A 304 8.80 -22.00 -11.17
N PRO A 305 9.38 -22.25 -12.36
CA PRO A 305 10.82 -22.16 -12.57
C PRO A 305 11.37 -20.74 -12.42
N ASN A 306 10.53 -19.72 -12.59
CA ASN A 306 10.86 -18.32 -12.43
C ASN A 306 10.41 -17.74 -11.07
N LEU A 307 10.08 -18.58 -10.07
CA LEU A 307 9.90 -18.09 -8.69
C LEU A 307 11.26 -17.63 -8.15
N GLY A 308 11.36 -16.36 -7.79
CA GLY A 308 12.54 -15.77 -7.15
C GLY A 308 12.55 -15.96 -5.63
N GLY A 309 11.38 -15.95 -4.99
CA GLY A 309 11.23 -16.16 -3.55
C GLY A 309 9.81 -15.83 -3.09
N ILE A 310 9.51 -16.19 -1.83
CA ILE A 310 8.27 -15.82 -1.15
C ILE A 310 8.64 -15.05 0.11
N GLU A 311 8.23 -13.79 0.18
CA GLU A 311 8.33 -12.96 1.37
C GLU A 311 7.11 -13.12 2.25
N LEU A 312 7.38 -13.45 3.51
CA LEU A 312 6.37 -13.93 4.44
C LEU A 312 5.49 -12.81 4.99
N LEU A 313 6.01 -11.60 5.16
CA LEU A 313 5.28 -10.46 5.67
C LEU A 313 6.09 -9.18 5.47
N ASN A 314 5.49 -8.19 4.82
CA ASN A 314 6.08 -6.87 4.64
C ASN A 314 6.01 -6.01 5.91
N GLU A 315 7.12 -5.37 6.29
CA GLU A 315 7.19 -4.26 7.26
C GLU A 315 6.35 -4.42 8.55
N PRO A 316 6.52 -5.49 9.34
CA PRO A 316 5.87 -5.56 10.65
C PRO A 316 6.33 -4.40 11.54
N ARG A 317 5.39 -3.73 12.21
CA ARG A 317 5.69 -2.61 13.13
C ARG A 317 4.72 -2.59 14.31
N GLY A 318 5.25 -2.44 15.52
CA GLY A 318 4.44 -2.47 16.75
C GLY A 318 3.89 -3.85 17.07
N VAL A 319 4.44 -4.90 16.45
CA VAL A 319 4.04 -6.29 16.67
C VAL A 319 4.92 -6.96 17.72
N ASN A 320 4.40 -7.96 18.43
CA ASN A 320 5.20 -8.74 19.36
C ASN A 320 6.25 -9.59 18.61
N LEU A 321 7.53 -9.41 18.93
CA LEU A 321 8.64 -10.10 18.25
C LEU A 321 8.56 -11.63 18.35
N GLU A 322 8.13 -12.17 19.48
CA GLU A 322 8.03 -13.63 19.66
C GLU A 322 6.85 -14.20 18.86
N SER A 323 5.72 -13.49 18.79
CA SER A 323 4.62 -13.81 17.86
C SER A 323 5.08 -13.76 16.40
N LEU A 324 5.89 -12.77 16.03
CA LEU A 324 6.44 -12.65 14.67
C LEU A 324 7.37 -13.84 14.32
N LYS A 325 8.31 -14.19 15.21
CA LYS A 325 9.19 -15.36 15.02
C LYS A 325 8.40 -16.66 14.96
N LYS A 326 7.37 -16.81 15.81
CA LYS A 326 6.43 -17.94 15.78
C LYS A 326 5.70 -18.03 14.44
N TYR A 327 5.25 -16.91 13.89
CA TYR A 327 4.67 -16.83 12.55
C TYR A 327 5.69 -17.23 11.47
N TYR A 328 6.86 -16.61 11.44
CA TYR A 328 7.90 -16.89 10.44
C TYR A 328 8.32 -18.36 10.43
N LYS A 329 8.41 -19.01 11.59
CA LYS A 329 8.67 -20.46 11.65
C LYS A 329 7.56 -21.27 10.97
N GLN A 330 6.29 -20.99 11.28
CA GLN A 330 5.15 -21.73 10.73
C GLN A 330 4.99 -21.49 9.22
N ALA A 331 5.16 -20.24 8.79
CA ALA A 331 5.07 -19.87 7.38
C ALA A 331 6.26 -20.41 6.56
N TYR A 332 7.48 -20.46 7.14
CA TYR A 332 8.60 -21.17 6.54
C TYR A 332 8.28 -22.65 6.31
N ASP A 333 7.72 -23.34 7.30
CA ASP A 333 7.35 -24.75 7.17
C ASP A 333 6.29 -24.95 6.07
N ALA A 334 5.34 -24.02 5.95
CA ALA A 334 4.34 -24.02 4.88
C ALA A 334 4.96 -23.88 3.49
N VAL A 335 5.97 -23.01 3.31
CA VAL A 335 6.70 -22.94 2.03
C VAL A 335 7.46 -24.24 1.76
N ARG A 336 8.17 -24.77 2.76
CA ARG A 336 8.99 -25.99 2.63
C ARG A 336 8.18 -27.24 2.30
N LYS A 337 6.91 -27.31 2.72
CA LYS A 337 5.96 -28.37 2.35
C LYS A 337 5.80 -28.50 0.82
N HIS A 338 5.85 -27.39 0.09
CA HIS A 338 5.62 -27.35 -1.35
C HIS A 338 6.90 -27.23 -2.19
N ASN A 339 7.92 -26.55 -1.67
CA ASN A 339 9.24 -26.48 -2.30
C ASN A 339 10.39 -26.40 -1.26
N PRO A 340 11.24 -27.44 -1.14
CA PRO A 340 12.37 -27.45 -0.20
C PRO A 340 13.47 -26.43 -0.54
N ASN A 341 13.53 -25.95 -1.78
CA ASN A 341 14.59 -25.09 -2.30
C ASN A 341 14.17 -23.63 -2.53
N ALA A 342 12.89 -23.28 -2.36
CA ALA A 342 12.43 -21.91 -2.55
C ALA A 342 13.11 -20.97 -1.54
N TYR A 343 13.49 -19.76 -1.98
CA TYR A 343 13.94 -18.74 -1.04
C TYR A 343 12.76 -18.23 -0.21
N VAL A 344 12.95 -18.20 1.12
CA VAL A 344 11.96 -17.67 2.07
C VAL A 344 12.50 -16.36 2.63
N ILE A 345 11.79 -15.27 2.37
CA ILE A 345 12.22 -13.92 2.72
C ILE A 345 11.45 -13.47 3.98
N MET A 346 12.17 -12.93 4.96
CA MET A 346 11.64 -12.45 6.23
C MET A 346 11.99 -10.98 6.39
N SER A 347 10.99 -10.10 6.39
CA SER A 347 11.19 -8.67 6.62
C SER A 347 11.57 -8.39 8.07
N ASN A 348 12.57 -7.53 8.26
CA ASN A 348 12.89 -7.01 9.57
C ASN A 348 11.76 -6.10 10.08
N PRO A 349 11.43 -6.15 11.39
CA PRO A 349 10.51 -5.17 11.95
C PRO A 349 11.06 -3.76 11.82
N LEU A 350 10.22 -2.82 11.40
CA LEU A 350 10.63 -1.42 11.16
C LEU A 350 11.06 -0.68 12.44
N ASP A 351 10.64 -1.17 13.61
CA ASP A 351 10.87 -0.60 14.92
C ASP A 351 11.86 -1.42 15.78
N ALA A 352 12.63 -2.32 15.15
CA ALA A 352 13.65 -3.13 15.81
C ALA A 352 15.05 -2.87 15.23
N ASP A 353 16.07 -3.38 15.94
CA ASP A 353 17.44 -3.43 15.44
C ASP A 353 17.52 -4.31 14.18
N SER A 354 18.29 -3.89 13.18
CA SER A 354 18.40 -4.58 11.88
C SER A 354 18.95 -6.00 11.98
N LYS A 355 19.57 -6.39 13.11
CA LYS A 355 20.16 -7.72 13.34
C LYS A 355 19.24 -8.61 14.17
N VAL A 356 18.05 -8.16 14.55
CA VAL A 356 17.16 -8.86 15.49
C VAL A 356 16.78 -10.28 15.05
N LEU A 357 16.77 -10.55 13.75
CA LEU A 357 16.44 -11.86 13.18
C LEU A 357 17.64 -12.78 12.98
N LEU A 358 18.89 -12.32 13.11
CA LEU A 358 20.08 -13.11 12.75
C LEU A 358 20.17 -14.45 13.48
N SER A 359 20.02 -14.44 14.81
CA SER A 359 20.08 -15.68 15.61
C SER A 359 18.88 -16.59 15.36
N PHE A 360 17.74 -16.02 14.99
CA PHE A 360 16.53 -16.78 14.66
C PHE A 360 16.73 -17.54 13.34
N VAL A 361 17.26 -16.89 12.31
CA VAL A 361 17.40 -17.49 10.97
C VAL A 361 18.48 -18.58 10.87
N GLU A 362 19.35 -18.75 11.86
CA GLU A 362 20.39 -19.80 11.88
C GLU A 362 19.81 -21.23 11.81
N GLY A 363 18.58 -21.41 12.28
CA GLY A 363 17.88 -22.69 12.26
C GLY A 363 17.24 -23.07 10.91
N PHE A 364 17.47 -22.28 9.87
CA PHE A 364 16.77 -22.38 8.59
C PHE A 364 17.76 -22.42 7.40
N ASP A 365 17.31 -22.96 6.27
CA ASP A 365 18.07 -22.99 5.02
C ASP A 365 17.33 -22.20 3.93
N ASN A 366 18.07 -21.64 2.97
CA ASN A 366 17.54 -20.79 1.88
C ASN A 366 16.65 -19.64 2.39
N VAL A 367 17.12 -18.95 3.43
CA VAL A 367 16.44 -17.80 4.02
C VAL A 367 17.12 -16.49 3.66
N VAL A 368 16.31 -15.45 3.59
CA VAL A 368 16.73 -14.09 3.23
C VAL A 368 16.16 -13.13 4.27
N ILE A 369 16.98 -12.21 4.77
CA ILE A 369 16.50 -11.10 5.59
C ILE A 369 16.30 -9.89 4.69
N ASP A 370 15.10 -9.32 4.72
CA ASP A 370 14.76 -8.10 4.01
C ASP A 370 14.89 -6.87 4.92
N VAL A 371 15.47 -5.80 4.37
CA VAL A 371 15.61 -4.48 4.98
C VAL A 371 15.22 -3.38 4.00
N HIS A 372 14.52 -2.38 4.52
CA HIS A 372 14.03 -1.26 3.74
C HIS A 372 14.83 0.00 4.07
N TYR A 373 15.50 0.56 3.08
CA TYR A 373 16.40 1.69 3.25
C TYR A 373 15.90 2.92 2.52
N TYR A 374 15.26 3.80 3.28
CA TYR A 374 14.89 5.14 2.87
C TYR A 374 15.76 6.17 3.60
N ASN A 375 16.30 7.16 2.88
CA ASN A 375 16.78 8.41 3.51
C ASN A 375 15.64 9.44 3.59
N LEU A 376 14.49 8.95 4.05
CA LEU A 376 13.25 9.66 4.26
C LEU A 376 12.68 9.20 5.62
N PHE A 377 11.61 9.86 6.07
CA PHE A 377 10.81 9.44 7.24
C PHE A 377 11.52 9.48 8.60
N TRP A 378 12.78 9.92 8.64
CA TRP A 378 13.49 10.23 9.87
C TRP A 378 13.94 11.69 9.89
N SER A 379 13.70 12.37 11.01
CA SER A 379 13.97 13.81 11.17
C SER A 379 15.43 14.19 10.96
N ASN A 380 16.36 13.25 11.13
CA ASN A 380 17.78 13.51 10.92
C ASN A 380 18.11 13.84 9.46
N PHE A 381 17.37 13.28 8.50
CA PHE A 381 17.60 13.55 7.07
C PHE A 381 17.20 14.98 6.66
N ASN A 382 16.29 15.62 7.40
CA ASN A 382 15.81 16.98 7.10
C ASN A 382 16.91 18.05 7.19
N ASN A 383 18.00 17.77 7.90
CA ASN A 383 19.11 18.69 8.12
C ASN A 383 20.40 18.27 7.39
N MET A 384 20.38 17.15 6.68
CA MET A 384 21.53 16.70 5.90
C MET A 384 21.59 17.46 4.57
N ASN A 385 22.79 17.80 4.10
CA ASN A 385 23.01 18.25 2.73
C ASN A 385 23.19 17.06 1.76
N VAL A 386 23.39 17.35 0.48
CA VAL A 386 23.62 16.35 -0.58
C VAL A 386 24.76 15.38 -0.23
N GLN A 387 25.94 15.91 0.12
CA GLN A 387 27.11 15.08 0.41
C GLN A 387 26.91 14.24 1.67
N GLN A 388 26.30 14.80 2.71
CA GLN A 388 26.00 14.06 3.94
C GLN A 388 25.05 12.89 3.70
N ASN A 389 24.06 13.03 2.82
CA ASN A 389 23.19 11.91 2.43
C ASN A 389 23.96 10.82 1.67
N ILE A 390 24.83 11.20 0.75
CA ILE A 390 25.68 10.27 0.00
C ILE A 390 26.65 9.54 0.94
N ASP A 391 27.26 10.25 1.87
CA ASP A 391 28.17 9.69 2.86
C ASP A 391 27.43 8.73 3.81
N PHE A 392 26.20 9.07 4.22
CA PHE A 392 25.36 8.20 5.04
C PHE A 392 25.07 6.87 4.33
N ILE A 393 24.85 6.87 3.01
CA ILE A 393 24.72 5.62 2.25
C ILE A 393 26.03 4.83 2.26
N ARG A 394 27.15 5.50 1.95
CA ARG A 394 28.47 4.85 1.81
C ARG A 394 29.02 4.31 3.12
N ASN A 395 28.62 4.88 4.25
CA ASN A 395 29.11 4.53 5.58
C ASN A 395 28.05 3.78 6.38
N ASP A 396 26.99 4.46 6.83
CA ASP A 396 25.99 3.92 7.74
C ASP A 396 25.19 2.78 7.09
N ARG A 397 24.57 3.02 5.93
CA ARG A 397 23.80 1.97 5.23
C ARG A 397 24.68 0.81 4.76
N ALA A 398 25.92 1.08 4.38
CA ALA A 398 26.87 0.03 4.03
C ALA A 398 27.25 -0.85 5.24
N SER A 399 27.45 -0.22 6.40
CA SER A 399 27.70 -0.91 7.67
C SER A 399 26.49 -1.75 8.08
N ASP A 400 25.30 -1.15 8.04
CA ASP A 400 24.04 -1.84 8.35
C ASP A 400 23.86 -3.06 7.46
N LEU A 401 23.93 -2.90 6.13
CA LEU A 401 23.77 -4.00 5.18
C LEU A 401 24.79 -5.13 5.39
N SER A 402 26.05 -4.79 5.71
CA SER A 402 27.06 -5.80 6.01
C SER A 402 26.72 -6.62 7.25
N GLY A 403 25.99 -6.01 8.19
CA GLY A 403 25.53 -6.62 9.42
C GLY A 403 24.28 -7.49 9.28
N VAL A 404 23.51 -7.39 8.20
CA VAL A 404 22.22 -8.11 8.02
C VAL A 404 22.37 -9.33 7.11
N SER A 405 23.52 -9.99 7.18
CA SER A 405 23.80 -11.23 6.46
C SER A 405 24.58 -12.20 7.34
N SER A 406 24.46 -13.50 7.06
CA SER A 406 25.24 -14.54 7.73
C SER A 406 25.58 -15.66 6.75
N THR A 407 26.30 -16.68 7.22
CA THR A 407 26.52 -17.90 6.43
C THR A 407 25.22 -18.69 6.15
N LYS A 408 24.15 -18.39 6.91
CA LYS A 408 22.85 -19.06 6.81
C LYS A 408 21.75 -18.21 6.19
N ALA A 409 21.93 -16.89 6.12
CA ALA A 409 20.94 -15.97 5.59
C ALA A 409 21.55 -14.98 4.60
N LEU A 410 20.87 -14.83 3.46
CA LEU A 410 21.20 -13.80 2.49
C LEU A 410 20.58 -12.46 2.91
N SER A 411 21.16 -11.35 2.45
CA SER A 411 20.61 -10.01 2.64
C SER A 411 19.90 -9.51 1.39
N PHE A 412 18.75 -8.87 1.58
CA PHE A 412 17.96 -8.24 0.52
C PHE A 412 17.64 -6.79 0.92
N VAL A 413 17.89 -5.85 0.01
CA VAL A 413 17.37 -4.48 0.15
C VAL A 413 16.08 -4.39 -0.64
N GLY A 414 14.98 -4.87 -0.06
CA GLY A 414 13.70 -5.04 -0.73
C GLY A 414 12.99 -3.74 -1.08
N GLU A 415 13.35 -2.65 -0.41
CA GLU A 415 12.86 -1.33 -0.76
C GLU A 415 13.91 -0.23 -0.57
N TRP A 416 14.01 0.61 -1.59
CA TRP A 416 14.78 1.86 -1.61
C TRP A 416 14.31 2.73 -2.79
N THR A 417 14.57 4.04 -2.77
CA THR A 417 14.09 4.96 -3.80
C THR A 417 15.14 6.02 -4.17
N GLY A 418 14.91 6.71 -5.29
CA GLY A 418 15.73 7.86 -5.70
C GLY A 418 15.38 9.15 -4.97
N GLU A 419 14.25 9.17 -4.25
CA GLU A 419 13.79 10.32 -3.48
C GLU A 419 14.47 10.44 -2.11
N TRP A 420 14.61 11.68 -1.63
CA TRP A 420 15.27 12.06 -0.38
C TRP A 420 14.79 13.43 0.11
N SER A 421 15.06 13.79 1.37
CA SER A 421 14.59 15.06 1.96
C SER A 421 15.33 16.33 1.49
N ILE A 422 15.89 16.35 0.26
CA ILE A 422 16.62 17.51 -0.28
C ILE A 422 15.78 18.30 -1.28
N ASN A 423 15.54 19.58 -0.97
CA ASN A 423 14.91 20.52 -1.90
C ASN A 423 15.95 21.15 -2.84
N GLY A 424 15.64 21.21 -4.13
CA GLY A 424 16.43 21.93 -5.14
C GLY A 424 17.73 21.23 -5.58
N ALA A 425 17.90 19.93 -5.30
CA ALA A 425 19.04 19.16 -5.79
C ALA A 425 19.05 19.12 -7.32
N THR A 426 20.25 19.16 -7.91
CA THR A 426 20.44 19.07 -9.35
C THR A 426 20.25 17.63 -9.84
N LYS A 427 20.09 17.44 -11.16
CA LYS A 427 20.10 16.10 -11.76
C LYS A 427 21.37 15.31 -11.42
N GLU A 428 22.53 15.97 -11.40
CA GLU A 428 23.80 15.36 -11.05
C GLU A 428 23.83 14.89 -9.59
N ASP A 429 23.24 15.66 -8.67
CA ASP A 429 23.12 15.25 -7.27
C ASP A 429 22.29 13.96 -7.13
N TYR A 430 21.15 13.88 -7.82
CA TYR A 430 20.33 12.66 -7.83
C TYR A 430 21.04 11.48 -8.49
N GLN A 431 21.81 11.70 -9.57
CA GLN A 431 22.62 10.66 -10.21
C GLN A 431 23.69 10.14 -9.23
N ASN A 432 24.38 11.04 -8.54
CA ASN A 432 25.41 10.67 -7.55
C ASN A 432 24.81 9.93 -6.35
N TYR A 433 23.64 10.34 -5.89
CA TYR A 433 22.89 9.68 -4.83
C TYR A 433 22.43 8.28 -5.23
N ALA A 434 21.73 8.15 -6.37
CA ALA A 434 21.29 6.86 -6.89
C ALA A 434 22.48 5.93 -7.17
N LYS A 435 23.61 6.47 -7.67
CA LYS A 435 24.83 5.70 -7.85
C LYS A 435 25.39 5.19 -6.53
N ALA A 436 25.44 6.02 -5.48
CA ALA A 436 25.90 5.58 -4.17
C ALA A 436 25.02 4.46 -3.60
N GLN A 437 23.70 4.56 -3.75
CA GLN A 437 22.76 3.51 -3.39
C GLN A 437 23.03 2.22 -4.18
N LEU A 438 23.13 2.28 -5.51
CA LEU A 438 23.42 1.12 -6.34
C LEU A 438 24.78 0.47 -6.01
N ASP A 439 25.82 1.26 -5.76
CA ASP A 439 27.16 0.79 -5.37
C ASP A 439 27.14 0.03 -4.02
N VAL A 440 26.25 0.42 -3.09
CA VAL A 440 26.12 -0.19 -1.75
C VAL A 440 25.11 -1.32 -1.74
N TYR A 441 23.89 -1.11 -2.24
CA TYR A 441 22.80 -2.09 -2.19
C TYR A 441 23.05 -3.27 -3.13
N SER A 442 23.84 -3.11 -4.19
CA SER A 442 24.31 -4.26 -5.01
C SER A 442 25.27 -5.20 -4.27
N ARG A 443 25.68 -4.88 -3.03
CA ARG A 443 26.43 -5.79 -2.15
C ARG A 443 25.51 -6.76 -1.39
N ALA A 444 24.20 -6.51 -1.39
CA ALA A 444 23.22 -7.42 -0.80
C ALA A 444 23.29 -8.77 -1.52
N THR A 445 23.39 -9.85 -0.76
CA THR A 445 23.74 -11.17 -1.31
C THR A 445 22.58 -11.85 -2.04
N PHE A 446 21.34 -11.47 -1.73
CA PHE A 446 20.15 -11.84 -2.49
C PHE A 446 19.83 -10.83 -3.59
N GLY A 447 20.08 -9.54 -3.36
CA GLY A 447 19.85 -8.46 -4.33
C GLY A 447 19.17 -7.24 -3.73
N TRP A 448 18.53 -6.45 -4.58
CA TRP A 448 17.75 -5.27 -4.19
C TRP A 448 16.49 -5.11 -5.05
N ALA A 449 15.47 -4.44 -4.54
CA ALA A 449 14.29 -4.04 -5.28
C ALA A 449 13.99 -2.53 -5.08
N TYR A 450 13.94 -1.78 -6.18
CA TYR A 450 13.62 -0.35 -6.13
C TYR A 450 12.12 -0.15 -5.89
N TRP A 451 11.76 0.74 -4.96
CA TRP A 451 10.38 1.18 -4.72
C TRP A 451 10.13 2.53 -5.41
N ALA A 452 9.40 2.59 -6.53
CA ALA A 452 8.69 1.52 -7.24
C ALA A 452 8.89 1.60 -8.77
N TYR A 453 8.26 0.72 -9.54
CA TYR A 453 8.39 0.70 -11.00
C TYR A 453 7.76 1.94 -11.66
N LYS A 454 6.50 2.23 -11.34
CA LYS A 454 5.73 3.37 -11.81
C LYS A 454 5.24 4.19 -10.62
N CYS A 455 5.38 5.50 -10.72
CA CYS A 455 4.84 6.48 -9.78
C CYS A 455 4.70 7.83 -10.49
N LYS A 456 3.73 8.65 -10.09
CA LYS A 456 3.56 10.03 -10.55
C LYS A 456 4.74 10.94 -10.19
N PHE A 457 5.45 10.59 -9.12
CA PHE A 457 6.64 11.31 -8.66
C PHE A 457 7.86 10.64 -9.28
N GLY A 458 8.60 11.39 -10.10
CA GLY A 458 9.68 10.85 -10.93
C GLY A 458 10.72 10.05 -10.17
N HIS A 459 11.22 10.55 -9.03
CA HIS A 459 12.23 9.87 -8.22
C HIS A 459 11.72 8.68 -7.41
N TRP A 460 10.41 8.41 -7.45
CA TRP A 460 9.78 7.18 -6.95
C TRP A 460 9.45 6.19 -8.09
N SER A 461 9.71 6.55 -9.35
CA SER A 461 9.48 5.69 -10.52
C SER A 461 10.80 5.29 -11.16
N LEU A 462 11.19 4.03 -11.00
CA LEU A 462 12.40 3.51 -11.64
C LEU A 462 12.33 3.64 -13.17
N LYS A 463 11.15 3.40 -13.77
CA LYS A 463 10.95 3.58 -15.20
C LYS A 463 11.32 5.01 -15.63
N TRP A 464 10.78 6.01 -14.94
CA TRP A 464 11.08 7.41 -15.21
C TRP A 464 12.57 7.72 -14.97
N MET A 465 13.17 7.20 -13.89
CA MET A 465 14.59 7.39 -13.57
C MET A 465 15.51 6.85 -14.68
N ILE A 466 15.14 5.72 -15.30
CA ILE A 466 15.88 5.14 -16.43
C ILE A 466 15.67 5.99 -17.69
N GLU A 467 14.42 6.25 -18.07
CA GLU A 467 14.08 6.99 -19.30
C GLU A 467 14.66 8.42 -19.31
N ASN A 468 14.83 9.02 -18.13
CA ASN A 468 15.39 10.36 -17.99
C ASN A 468 16.89 10.36 -17.65
N GLY A 469 17.56 9.20 -17.65
CA GLY A 469 19.00 9.07 -17.47
C GLY A 469 19.51 9.43 -16.08
N TYR A 470 18.69 9.24 -15.04
CA TYR A 470 19.11 9.34 -13.63
C TYR A 470 19.77 8.03 -13.16
N ILE A 471 19.29 6.89 -13.66
CA ILE A 471 19.83 5.55 -13.38
C ILE A 471 20.10 4.82 -14.69
N ASN A 472 21.24 4.14 -14.79
CA ASN A 472 21.53 3.17 -15.84
C ASN A 472 21.96 1.84 -15.19
N LEU A 473 21.21 0.78 -15.47
CA LEU A 473 21.44 -0.55 -14.88
C LEU A 473 22.18 -1.51 -15.82
N ILE A 474 22.22 -1.18 -17.11
CA ILE A 474 22.98 -1.91 -18.10
C ILE A 474 24.42 -1.41 -18.01
N PRO A 475 25.40 -2.29 -17.76
CA PRO A 475 26.80 -1.90 -17.84
C PRO A 475 27.07 -1.29 -19.21
N GLU A 476 27.76 -0.15 -19.28
CA GLU A 476 28.24 0.33 -20.56
C GLU A 476 29.10 -0.78 -21.18
N LEU A 477 28.68 -1.27 -22.35
CA LEU A 477 29.50 -2.17 -23.15
C LEU A 477 30.84 -1.49 -23.38
N ASP A 478 31.93 -2.25 -23.20
CA ASP A 478 33.25 -1.81 -23.60
C ASP A 478 33.15 -1.18 -25.00
N PRO A 479 33.63 0.06 -25.22
CA PRO A 479 33.45 0.77 -26.48
C PRO A 479 33.91 -0.02 -27.71
N ALA A 480 34.93 -0.88 -27.57
CA ALA A 480 35.39 -1.75 -28.65
C ALA A 480 34.43 -2.92 -28.90
N ILE A 481 33.82 -3.50 -27.86
CA ILE A 481 32.78 -4.52 -28.00
C ILE A 481 31.52 -3.91 -28.61
N LYS A 482 31.11 -2.73 -28.16
CA LYS A 482 29.97 -1.99 -28.73
C LYS A 482 30.19 -1.71 -30.22
N ALA A 483 31.35 -1.15 -30.59
CA ALA A 483 31.69 -0.90 -31.98
C ALA A 483 31.71 -2.19 -32.83
N TYR A 484 32.21 -3.29 -32.28
CA TYR A 484 32.20 -4.59 -32.95
C TYR A 484 30.78 -5.15 -33.15
N LEU A 485 29.93 -5.06 -32.12
CA LEU A 485 28.54 -5.50 -32.17
C LEU A 485 27.73 -4.65 -33.15
N ASP A 486 27.91 -3.32 -33.15
CA ASP A 486 27.25 -2.42 -34.10
C ASP A 486 27.58 -2.85 -35.54
N VAL A 487 28.85 -3.05 -35.88
CA VAL A 487 29.25 -3.50 -37.22
C VAL A 487 28.64 -4.86 -37.61
N LYS A 488 28.49 -5.78 -36.65
CA LYS A 488 27.99 -7.14 -36.92
C LYS A 488 26.47 -7.26 -36.91
N LEU A 489 25.80 -6.53 -36.03
CA LEU A 489 24.36 -6.66 -35.79
C LEU A 489 23.54 -5.67 -36.61
N THR A 490 24.06 -4.48 -36.94
CA THR A 490 23.31 -3.49 -37.75
C THR A 490 22.75 -4.09 -39.06
N PRO A 491 23.47 -4.91 -39.84
CA PRO A 491 22.91 -5.52 -41.05
C PRO A 491 21.80 -6.54 -40.77
N CYS A 492 21.86 -7.24 -39.63
CA CYS A 492 20.82 -8.19 -39.22
C CYS A 492 19.57 -7.46 -38.74
N ILE A 493 19.73 -6.41 -37.92
CA ILE A 493 18.64 -5.57 -37.42
C ILE A 493 17.89 -4.93 -38.59
N GLN A 494 18.61 -4.33 -39.56
CA GLN A 494 17.99 -3.76 -40.76
C GLN A 494 17.17 -4.77 -41.58
N LYS A 495 17.62 -6.03 -41.63
CA LYS A 495 16.86 -7.10 -42.30
C LYS A 495 15.61 -7.49 -41.52
N MET A 496 15.70 -7.55 -40.19
CA MET A 496 14.55 -7.82 -39.33
C MET A 496 13.51 -6.72 -39.42
N ASP A 497 13.91 -5.45 -39.40
CA ASP A 497 13.00 -4.30 -39.54
C ASP A 497 12.30 -4.30 -40.91
N ALA A 498 13.05 -4.59 -41.99
CA ALA A 498 12.48 -4.72 -43.33
C ALA A 498 11.46 -5.88 -43.42
N MET A 499 11.70 -6.96 -42.68
CA MET A 499 10.80 -8.11 -42.61
C MET A 499 9.54 -7.79 -41.80
N ALA A 500 9.68 -7.12 -40.65
CA ALA A 500 8.56 -6.64 -39.84
C ALA A 500 7.66 -5.67 -40.63
N ALA A 501 8.24 -4.68 -41.30
CA ALA A 501 7.50 -3.75 -42.17
C ALA A 501 6.79 -4.46 -43.34
N SER A 502 7.31 -5.61 -43.78
CA SER A 502 6.66 -6.42 -44.80
C SER A 502 5.49 -7.23 -44.24
N ILE A 503 5.59 -7.72 -43.01
CA ILE A 503 4.50 -8.38 -42.29
C ILE A 503 3.34 -7.39 -42.06
N GLU A 504 3.61 -6.19 -41.55
CA GLU A 504 2.56 -5.17 -41.35
C GLU A 504 1.82 -4.83 -42.65
N ARG A 505 2.54 -4.74 -43.78
CA ARG A 505 1.93 -4.53 -45.10
C ARG A 505 1.02 -5.69 -45.50
N ILE A 506 1.45 -6.93 -45.25
CA ILE A 506 0.65 -8.13 -45.54
C ILE A 506 -0.60 -8.16 -44.66
N GLU A 507 -0.48 -7.85 -43.37
CA GLU A 507 -1.61 -7.78 -42.43
C GLU A 507 -2.62 -6.71 -42.85
N SER A 508 -2.15 -5.54 -43.25
CA SER A 508 -2.99 -4.46 -43.80
C SER A 508 -3.75 -4.92 -45.05
N MET A 509 -3.05 -5.56 -46.00
CA MET A 509 -3.67 -6.12 -47.21
C MET A 509 -4.73 -7.19 -46.90
N LEU A 510 -4.43 -8.10 -45.96
CA LEU A 510 -5.37 -9.13 -45.52
C LEU A 510 -6.62 -8.52 -44.89
N LYS A 511 -6.46 -7.44 -44.11
CA LYS A 511 -7.57 -6.71 -43.50
C LYS A 511 -8.47 -6.06 -44.56
N THR A 512 -7.89 -5.42 -45.56
CA THR A 512 -8.63 -4.86 -46.71
C THR A 512 -9.37 -5.93 -47.49
N LEU A 513 -8.73 -7.08 -47.77
CA LEU A 513 -9.37 -8.21 -48.45
C LEU A 513 -10.55 -8.78 -47.65
N LEU A 514 -10.43 -8.87 -46.32
CA LEU A 514 -11.52 -9.32 -45.45
C LEU A 514 -12.71 -8.35 -45.50
N GLU A 515 -12.45 -7.04 -45.48
CA GLU A 515 -13.48 -6.00 -45.58
C GLU A 515 -14.19 -6.00 -46.93
N GLU A 516 -13.47 -6.27 -48.02
CA GLU A 516 -14.06 -6.42 -49.36
C GLU A 516 -14.92 -7.69 -49.44
N GLN A 517 -14.46 -8.79 -48.83
CA GLN A 517 -15.21 -10.05 -48.80
C GLN A 517 -16.49 -9.97 -47.95
N GLN A 518 -16.51 -9.14 -46.90
CA GLN A 518 -17.72 -8.88 -46.10
C GLN A 518 -18.73 -7.97 -46.80
N LYS A 519 -18.33 -7.25 -47.85
CA LYS A 519 -19.20 -6.36 -48.64
C LYS A 519 -19.83 -7.05 -49.86
N GLN A 520 -19.29 -8.20 -50.27
CA GLN A 520 -19.86 -9.09 -51.30
C GLN A 520 -20.82 -10.09 -50.66
#